data_AF-A0A2N4S8R3-F1
#
_entry.id   AF-A0A2N4S8R3-F1
#
_cell.length_a   1.000
_cell.length_b   1.000
_cell.length_c   1.000
_cell.angle_alpha   90.00
_cell.angle_beta   90.00
_cell.angle_gamma   90.00
#
_symmetry.space_group_name_H-M   'P 1'
#
loop_
_entity.id
_entity.type
_entity.pdbx_description
1 polymer ?
#
loop_
_entity_poly.entity_id
_entity_poly.type
_entity_poly.pdbx_seq_one_letter_code
_entity_poly.pdbx_strand_id
1 'polypeptide(L)'
;MILIISVLILYRFTYEKEQIFVFEEQLRWSIEKELPVSIHSRNASQEVLQSIRKVGAEKLKGVFHSFAGTFEELSEILQLPNFYVGINGIVTFKNSNLAETLRHCPIERLVIETDAPYLSPVPFRGKRNEPSYISAIVNKLSTIYNLEQEEIAEITKKKCRQTFPNFFMVKEIFFFFVLENVLLFINKRKQRTILDLNLYFCIRNGM
;
A
#
# COMPACT_ATOMS: atom_id res chain seq x y z
N MET A 1 11.39 -6.51 11.59
CA MET A 1 11.84 -6.32 10.20
C MET A 1 10.62 -6.40 9.31
N ILE A 2 10.11 -5.26 8.83
CA ILE A 2 9.02 -5.26 7.84
C ILE A 2 9.70 -5.50 6.50
N LEU A 3 9.41 -6.63 5.85
CA LEU A 3 9.77 -6.77 4.45
C LEU A 3 8.80 -5.85 3.70
N ILE A 4 9.19 -4.59 3.50
CA ILE A 4 8.51 -3.72 2.54
C ILE A 4 8.86 -4.30 1.18
N ILE A 5 8.10 -5.30 0.77
CA ILE A 5 8.09 -5.83 -0.57
C ILE A 5 7.32 -4.80 -1.41
N SER A 6 7.90 -3.61 -1.59
CA SER A 6 7.47 -2.68 -2.64
C SER A 6 7.93 -3.28 -3.95
N VAL A 7 7.23 -4.30 -4.41
CA VAL A 7 7.35 -4.75 -5.79
C VAL A 7 6.68 -3.68 -6.59
N LEU A 8 7.50 -3.00 -7.37
CA LEU A 8 7.10 -2.00 -8.32
C LEU A 8 7.02 -2.73 -9.65
N ILE A 9 5.86 -3.28 -10.00
CA ILE A 9 5.65 -3.66 -11.40
C ILE A 9 5.28 -2.37 -12.13
N LEU A 10 6.27 -1.74 -12.75
CA LEU A 10 6.08 -0.59 -13.62
C LEU A 10 6.06 -1.05 -15.06
N TYR A 11 5.18 -0.42 -15.83
CA TYR A 11 5.17 -0.41 -17.28
C TYR A 11 6.43 0.28 -17.86
N ARG A 12 7.59 -0.32 -17.65
CA ARG A 12 8.60 -0.45 -18.68
C ARG A 12 8.57 -1.94 -19.01
N PHE A 13 8.10 -2.33 -20.20
CA PHE A 13 8.07 -3.72 -20.69
C PHE A 13 9.42 -4.47 -20.64
N THR A 14 10.48 -3.82 -20.20
CA THR A 14 11.77 -4.41 -19.90
C THR A 14 11.70 -5.21 -18.60
N TYR A 15 12.12 -6.48 -18.66
CA TYR A 15 12.31 -7.37 -17.52
C TYR A 15 11.02 -7.79 -16.77
N GLU A 16 9.91 -7.94 -17.48
CA GLU A 16 8.64 -8.39 -16.88
C GLU A 16 8.78 -9.73 -16.16
N LYS A 17 9.45 -10.70 -16.80
CA LYS A 17 9.65 -12.05 -16.24
C LYS A 17 10.45 -11.99 -14.94
N GLU A 18 11.48 -11.16 -14.88
CA GLU A 18 12.33 -10.96 -13.71
C GLU A 18 11.57 -10.23 -12.60
N GLN A 19 10.75 -9.23 -12.93
CA GLN A 19 9.88 -8.56 -11.96
C GLN A 19 8.89 -9.54 -11.32
N ILE A 20 8.24 -10.39 -12.13
CA ILE A 20 7.34 -11.44 -11.64
C ILE A 20 8.11 -12.47 -10.81
N PHE A 21 9.27 -12.93 -11.26
CA PHE A 21 10.09 -13.89 -10.53
C PHE A 21 10.48 -13.38 -9.14
N VAL A 22 11.04 -12.16 -9.06
CA VAL A 22 11.43 -11.54 -7.79
C VAL A 22 10.21 -11.30 -6.91
N PHE A 23 9.08 -10.91 -7.50
CA PHE A 23 7.84 -10.73 -6.75
C PHE A 23 7.38 -12.03 -6.08
N GLU A 24 7.27 -13.10 -6.85
CA GLU A 24 6.87 -14.40 -6.32
C GLU A 24 7.83 -14.88 -5.22
N GLU A 25 9.13 -14.67 -5.38
CA GLU A 25 10.12 -15.06 -4.38
C GLU A 25 9.96 -14.27 -3.08
N GLN A 26 9.69 -12.97 -3.18
CA GLN A 26 9.39 -12.13 -2.04
C GLN A 26 8.07 -12.55 -1.36
N LEU A 27 7.04 -12.94 -2.11
CA LEU A 27 5.83 -13.52 -1.55
C LEU A 27 6.12 -14.83 -0.79
N ARG A 28 7.00 -15.70 -1.31
CA ARG A 28 7.41 -16.93 -0.62
C ARG A 28 8.11 -16.62 0.70
N TRP A 29 9.02 -15.65 0.72
CA TRP A 29 9.65 -15.20 1.98
C TRP A 29 8.67 -14.58 2.96
N SER A 30 7.67 -13.84 2.47
CA SER A 30 6.60 -13.30 3.32
C SER A 30 5.85 -14.42 4.04
N ILE A 31 5.55 -15.53 3.36
CA ILE A 31 4.95 -16.72 3.97
C ILE A 31 5.92 -17.33 4.99
N GLU A 32 7.17 -17.59 4.60
CA GLU A 32 8.18 -18.23 5.46
C GLU A 32 8.44 -17.43 6.75
N LYS A 33 8.43 -16.10 6.66
CA LYS A 33 8.70 -15.20 7.78
C LYS A 33 7.42 -14.70 8.48
N GLU A 34 6.25 -15.12 8.02
CA GLU A 34 4.94 -14.67 8.52
C GLU A 34 4.74 -13.14 8.50
N LEU A 35 5.38 -12.45 7.54
CA LEU A 35 5.38 -11.00 7.43
C LEU A 35 4.32 -10.52 6.42
N PRO A 36 3.59 -9.44 6.69
CA PRO A 36 2.68 -8.85 5.72
C PRO A 36 3.45 -8.16 4.57
N VAL A 37 2.82 -8.07 3.40
CA VAL A 37 3.38 -7.39 2.20
C VAL A 37 2.72 -6.04 1.92
N SER A 38 3.46 -5.13 1.30
CA SER A 38 2.96 -3.83 0.83
C SER A 38 3.19 -3.69 -0.66
N ILE A 39 2.20 -4.09 -1.45
CA ILE A 39 2.30 -4.27 -2.89
C ILE A 39 2.03 -2.95 -3.61
N HIS A 40 2.92 -2.56 -4.51
CA HIS A 40 2.71 -1.41 -5.38
C HIS A 40 2.52 -1.86 -6.84
N SER A 41 1.28 -1.80 -7.34
CA SER A 41 1.00 -2.14 -8.74
C SER A 41 0.68 -0.88 -9.54
N ARG A 42 1.22 -0.78 -10.76
CA ARG A 42 0.77 0.22 -11.74
C ARG A 42 0.67 -0.44 -13.11
N ASN A 43 -0.56 -0.57 -13.61
CA ASN A 43 -0.87 -1.24 -14.89
C ASN A 43 -0.39 -2.71 -14.91
N ALA A 44 -0.41 -3.40 -13.77
CA ALA A 44 0.06 -4.78 -13.64
C ALA A 44 -0.79 -5.58 -12.63
N SER A 45 -2.04 -5.18 -12.42
CA SER A 45 -2.89 -5.76 -11.39
C SER A 45 -3.16 -7.24 -11.64
N GLN A 46 -3.32 -7.65 -12.90
CA GLN A 46 -3.55 -9.04 -13.30
C GLN A 46 -2.36 -9.94 -12.94
N GLU A 47 -1.15 -9.54 -13.31
CA GLU A 47 0.10 -10.29 -13.04
C GLU A 47 0.35 -10.40 -11.54
N VAL A 48 0.07 -9.33 -10.79
CA VAL A 48 0.16 -9.32 -9.33
C VAL A 48 -0.83 -10.32 -8.71
N LEU A 49 -2.10 -10.26 -9.10
CA LEU A 49 -3.14 -11.14 -8.58
C LEU A 49 -2.85 -12.61 -8.92
N GLN A 50 -2.40 -12.89 -10.14
CA GLN A 50 -1.98 -14.23 -10.57
C GLN A 50 -0.82 -14.75 -9.72
N SER A 51 0.20 -13.94 -9.46
CA SER A 51 1.34 -14.31 -8.63
C SER A 51 0.93 -14.59 -7.17
N ILE A 52 0.04 -13.77 -6.60
CA ILE A 52 -0.51 -14.01 -5.25
C ILE A 52 -1.25 -15.35 -5.20
N ARG A 53 -2.13 -15.61 -6.17
CA ARG A 53 -2.87 -16.89 -6.24
C ARG A 53 -1.94 -18.08 -6.42
N LYS A 54 -0.92 -17.96 -7.27
CA LYS A 54 0.09 -18.99 -7.55
C LYS A 54 0.94 -19.33 -6.33
N VAL A 55 1.39 -18.33 -5.56
CA VAL A 55 2.22 -18.54 -4.37
C VAL A 55 1.39 -19.04 -3.18
N GLY A 56 0.12 -18.64 -3.09
CA GLY A 56 -0.82 -19.13 -2.09
C GLY A 56 -1.50 -17.99 -1.33
N ALA A 57 -2.58 -17.46 -1.91
CA ALA A 57 -3.32 -16.29 -1.41
C ALA A 57 -3.73 -16.41 0.07
N GLU A 58 -4.15 -17.60 0.51
CA GLU A 58 -4.61 -17.85 1.90
C GLU A 58 -3.51 -17.67 2.95
N LYS A 59 -2.24 -17.86 2.58
CA LYS A 59 -1.09 -17.73 3.48
C LYS A 59 -0.49 -16.33 3.48
N LEU A 60 -0.87 -15.51 2.51
CA LEU A 60 -0.40 -14.14 2.35
C LEU A 60 -1.36 -13.17 3.03
N LYS A 61 -0.82 -12.04 3.49
CA LYS A 61 -1.58 -10.91 3.99
C LYS A 61 -0.87 -9.62 3.63
N GLY A 62 -1.59 -8.54 3.41
CA GLY A 62 -0.93 -7.29 3.01
C GLY A 62 -1.86 -6.18 2.55
N VAL A 63 -1.26 -5.16 1.95
CA VAL A 63 -1.96 -4.00 1.41
C VAL A 63 -1.52 -3.76 -0.03
N PHE A 64 -2.49 -3.49 -0.90
CA PHE A 64 -2.27 -2.88 -2.21
C PHE A 64 -2.10 -1.39 -1.99
N HIS A 65 -0.85 -0.97 -1.78
CA HIS A 65 -0.46 0.40 -1.51
C HIS A 65 -0.75 1.30 -2.72
N SER A 66 -1.19 2.53 -2.44
CA SER A 66 -1.50 3.58 -3.40
C SER A 66 -2.52 3.11 -4.45
N PHE A 67 -3.58 2.45 -3.99
CA PHE A 67 -4.62 1.93 -4.87
C PHE A 67 -5.37 3.09 -5.55
N ALA A 68 -5.34 3.06 -6.88
CA ALA A 68 -6.03 4.00 -7.76
C ALA A 68 -6.68 3.27 -8.94
N GLY A 69 -7.04 2.00 -8.73
CA GLY A 69 -7.55 1.09 -9.75
C GLY A 69 -9.05 1.19 -10.03
N THR A 70 -9.54 0.32 -10.91
CA THR A 70 -10.95 0.24 -11.29
C THR A 70 -11.78 -0.59 -10.30
N PHE A 71 -13.10 -0.62 -10.49
CA PHE A 71 -14.00 -1.48 -9.73
C PHE A 71 -13.68 -2.97 -9.93
N GLU A 72 -13.32 -3.39 -11.14
CA GLU A 72 -12.96 -4.76 -11.46
C GLU A 72 -11.72 -5.20 -10.69
N GLU A 73 -10.67 -4.35 -10.69
CA GLU A 73 -9.45 -4.60 -9.92
C GLU A 73 -9.74 -4.66 -8.41
N LEU A 74 -10.56 -3.74 -7.90
CA LEU A 74 -10.99 -3.75 -6.51
C LEU A 74 -11.73 -5.06 -6.17
N SER A 75 -12.67 -5.48 -7.01
CA SER A 75 -13.46 -6.70 -6.81
C SER A 75 -12.56 -7.94 -6.71
N GLU A 76 -11.55 -8.06 -7.57
CA GLU A 76 -10.58 -9.15 -7.49
C GLU A 76 -9.74 -9.09 -6.21
N ILE A 77 -9.30 -7.91 -5.78
CA ILE A 77 -8.56 -7.73 -4.52
C ILE A 77 -9.43 -8.11 -3.32
N LEU A 78 -10.72 -7.78 -3.34
CA LEU A 78 -11.65 -8.10 -2.27
C LEU A 78 -11.91 -9.60 -2.11
N GLN A 79 -11.69 -10.40 -3.15
CA GLN A 79 -11.72 -11.87 -3.05
C GLN A 79 -10.52 -12.44 -2.28
N LEU A 80 -9.43 -11.69 -2.12
CA LEU A 80 -8.27 -12.14 -1.36
C LEU A 80 -8.50 -11.89 0.14
N PRO A 81 -8.63 -12.90 0.99
CA PRO A 81 -9.18 -12.75 2.34
C PRO A 81 -8.38 -11.80 3.24
N ASN A 82 -7.06 -11.78 3.11
CA ASN A 82 -6.17 -11.05 4.02
C ASN A 82 -5.52 -9.81 3.40
N PHE A 83 -6.09 -9.26 2.33
CA PHE A 83 -5.56 -8.10 1.64
C PHE A 83 -6.42 -6.84 1.80
N TYR A 84 -5.78 -5.68 1.80
CA TYR A 84 -6.44 -4.39 1.98
C TYR A 84 -6.05 -3.45 0.84
N VAL A 85 -6.77 -2.35 0.65
CA VAL A 85 -6.40 -1.30 -0.31
C VAL A 85 -5.95 -0.04 0.41
N GLY A 86 -4.76 0.45 0.03
CA GLY A 86 -4.14 1.66 0.56
C GLY A 86 -4.69 2.89 -0.16
N ILE A 87 -5.33 3.80 0.57
CA ILE A 87 -5.97 5.00 0.03
C ILE A 87 -5.21 6.24 0.48
N ASN A 88 -4.78 7.04 -0.50
CA ASN A 88 -4.03 8.27 -0.28
C ASN A 88 -4.71 9.50 -0.86
N GLY A 89 -3.97 10.60 -0.96
CA GLY A 89 -4.47 11.90 -1.42
C GLY A 89 -5.10 11.89 -2.81
N ILE A 90 -4.86 10.88 -3.65
CA ILE A 90 -5.55 10.70 -4.95
C ILE A 90 -7.07 10.74 -4.79
N VAL A 91 -7.64 10.22 -3.69
CA VAL A 91 -9.09 10.22 -3.44
C VAL A 91 -9.70 11.63 -3.42
N THR A 92 -8.88 12.64 -3.14
CA THR A 92 -9.29 14.04 -3.09
C THR A 92 -9.21 14.75 -4.45
N PHE A 93 -8.62 14.12 -5.47
CA PHE A 93 -8.39 14.77 -6.77
C PHE A 93 -9.68 14.81 -7.59
N LYS A 94 -9.93 15.95 -8.26
CA LYS A 94 -11.15 16.17 -9.07
C LYS A 94 -11.29 15.17 -10.23
N ASN A 95 -10.18 14.71 -10.80
CA ASN A 95 -10.16 13.81 -11.96
C ASN A 95 -9.99 12.34 -11.56
N SER A 96 -10.15 12.01 -10.27
CA SER A 96 -10.05 10.63 -9.79
C SER A 96 -11.41 9.97 -9.76
N ASN A 97 -11.52 8.78 -10.34
CA ASN A 97 -12.70 7.92 -10.22
C ASN A 97 -12.69 7.11 -8.92
N LEU A 98 -11.65 7.24 -8.08
CA LEU A 98 -11.49 6.44 -6.87
C LEU A 98 -12.65 6.61 -5.89
N ALA A 99 -13.26 7.79 -5.82
CA ALA A 99 -14.42 8.02 -4.96
C ALA A 99 -15.65 7.20 -5.36
N GLU A 100 -15.80 6.88 -6.65
CA GLU A 100 -16.86 6.00 -7.16
C GLU A 100 -16.52 4.54 -6.87
N THR A 101 -15.29 4.11 -7.21
CA THR A 101 -14.79 2.76 -6.91
C THR A 101 -14.94 2.40 -5.43
N LEU A 102 -14.60 3.32 -4.52
CA LEU A 102 -14.65 3.08 -3.08
C LEU A 102 -16.06 2.86 -2.51
N ARG A 103 -17.12 3.29 -3.20
CA ARG A 103 -18.51 2.98 -2.76
C ARG A 103 -18.80 1.48 -2.73
N HIS A 104 -18.00 0.70 -3.44
CA HIS A 104 -18.09 -0.76 -3.48
C HIS A 104 -17.08 -1.46 -2.55
N CYS A 105 -16.23 -0.70 -1.85
CA CYS A 105 -15.24 -1.24 -0.93
C CYS A 105 -15.75 -1.11 0.51
N PRO A 106 -15.86 -2.20 1.30
CA PRO A 106 -16.12 -2.08 2.73
C PRO A 106 -15.04 -1.25 3.41
N ILE A 107 -15.42 -0.32 4.31
CA ILE A 107 -14.48 0.57 4.99
C ILE A 107 -13.41 -0.21 5.78
N GLU A 108 -13.76 -1.40 6.26
CA GLU A 108 -12.86 -2.32 6.97
C GLU A 108 -11.72 -2.85 6.09
N ARG A 109 -11.84 -2.72 4.77
CA ARG A 109 -10.85 -3.18 3.79
C ARG A 109 -9.91 -2.05 3.36
N LEU A 110 -10.03 -0.86 3.95
CA LEU A 110 -9.16 0.26 3.68
C LEU A 110 -8.02 0.37 4.68
N VAL A 111 -6.90 0.89 4.18
CA VAL A 111 -5.81 1.44 4.97
C VAL A 111 -5.56 2.86 4.47
N ILE A 112 -5.51 3.84 5.38
CA ILE A 112 -5.29 5.25 4.99
C ILE A 112 -3.81 5.58 5.07
N GLU A 113 -3.29 6.20 4.02
CA GLU A 113 -1.89 6.58 3.90
C GLU A 113 -1.70 7.93 3.21
N THR A 114 -0.52 8.53 3.33
CA THR A 114 -0.23 9.79 2.64
C THR A 114 0.57 9.60 1.35
N ASP A 115 1.44 8.60 1.31
CA ASP A 115 2.50 8.45 0.30
C ASP A 115 3.43 9.69 0.22
N ALA A 116 3.64 10.35 1.36
CA ALA A 116 4.53 11.49 1.44
C ALA A 116 5.96 11.12 1.00
N PRO A 117 6.67 11.98 0.26
CA PRO A 117 6.39 13.39 -0.04
C PRO A 117 5.52 13.62 -1.29
N TYR A 118 4.93 12.56 -1.86
CA TYR A 118 4.15 12.59 -3.10
C TYR A 118 2.65 12.67 -2.83
N LEU A 119 1.85 12.88 -3.89
CA LEU A 119 0.38 12.76 -3.85
C LEU A 119 -0.33 13.64 -2.81
N SER A 120 0.13 14.87 -2.60
CA SER A 120 -0.51 15.83 -1.70
C SER A 120 -2.01 15.96 -1.97
N PRO A 121 -2.88 15.74 -0.96
CA PRO A 121 -4.32 15.85 -1.13
C PRO A 121 -4.74 17.30 -1.37
N VAL A 122 -5.94 17.52 -1.89
CA VAL A 122 -6.62 18.83 -1.87
C VAL A 122 -6.91 19.20 -0.41
N PRO A 123 -6.65 20.45 0.05
CA PRO A 123 -6.27 21.64 -0.72
C PRO A 123 -4.76 21.87 -0.93
N PHE A 124 -3.90 20.93 -0.53
CA PHE A 124 -2.43 21.05 -0.57
C PHE A 124 -1.78 20.65 -1.91
N ARG A 125 -2.57 20.57 -3.00
CA ARG A 125 -2.05 20.25 -4.35
C ARG A 125 -0.96 21.24 -4.75
N GLY A 126 0.09 20.72 -5.40
CA GLY A 126 1.26 21.50 -5.82
C GLY A 126 2.30 21.77 -4.72
N LYS A 127 2.00 21.46 -3.45
CA LYS A 127 2.96 21.49 -2.34
C LYS A 127 3.54 20.10 -2.09
N ARG A 128 4.65 20.02 -1.35
CA ARG A 128 5.18 18.75 -0.84
C ARG A 128 4.17 18.11 0.12
N ASN A 129 3.94 16.81 0.00
CA ASN A 129 3.04 16.10 0.91
C ASN A 129 3.74 15.82 2.25
N GLU A 130 2.95 15.69 3.29
CA GLU A 130 3.42 15.44 4.64
C GLU A 130 2.41 14.62 5.45
N PRO A 131 2.85 14.01 6.56
CA PRO A 131 2.01 13.14 7.37
C PRO A 131 0.73 13.77 7.90
N SER A 132 0.84 15.03 8.31
CA SER A 132 -0.25 15.85 8.85
C SER A 132 -1.42 16.02 7.87
N TYR A 133 -1.22 15.82 6.57
CA TYR A 133 -2.27 15.98 5.56
C TYR A 133 -3.24 14.80 5.48
N ILE A 134 -3.07 13.76 6.28
CA ILE A 134 -4.02 12.63 6.31
C ILE A 134 -5.44 13.07 6.69
N SER A 135 -5.61 14.13 7.48
CA SER A 135 -6.92 14.67 7.85
C SER A 135 -7.76 15.04 6.62
N ALA A 136 -7.11 15.55 5.56
CA ALA A 136 -7.79 15.84 4.29
C ALA A 136 -8.28 14.58 3.57
N ILE A 137 -7.58 13.45 3.75
CA ILE A 137 -7.94 12.15 3.18
C ILE A 137 -9.11 11.56 3.97
N VAL A 138 -9.03 11.57 5.31
CA VAL A 138 -10.11 11.13 6.22
C VAL A 138 -11.39 11.92 5.97
N ASN A 139 -11.30 13.25 5.85
CA ASN A 139 -12.46 14.10 5.53
C ASN A 139 -13.08 13.80 4.16
N LYS A 140 -12.29 13.37 3.18
CA LYS A 140 -12.84 12.94 1.89
C LYS A 140 -13.55 11.58 2.02
N LEU A 141 -13.00 10.67 2.80
CA LEU A 141 -13.59 9.35 3.06
C LEU A 141 -14.88 9.44 3.87
N SER A 142 -14.97 10.33 4.87
CA SER A 142 -16.22 10.56 5.62
C SER A 142 -17.38 10.92 4.70
N THR A 143 -17.12 11.75 3.68
CA THR A 143 -18.12 12.11 2.66
C THR A 143 -18.50 10.93 1.76
N ILE A 144 -17.55 10.06 1.40
CA ILE A 144 -17.80 8.90 0.51
C ILE A 144 -18.64 7.84 1.23
N TYR A 145 -18.31 7.57 2.51
CA TYR A 145 -18.90 6.51 3.31
C TYR A 145 -20.10 6.97 4.16
N ASN A 146 -20.34 8.28 4.23
CA ASN A 146 -21.37 8.89 5.07
C ASN A 146 -21.22 8.48 6.55
N LEU A 147 -19.99 8.61 7.07
CA LEU A 147 -19.61 8.34 8.46
C LEU A 147 -18.84 9.53 9.03
N GLU A 148 -18.84 9.68 10.35
CA GLU A 148 -18.03 10.71 11.00
C GLU A 148 -16.52 10.42 10.86
N GLN A 149 -15.69 11.47 10.90
CA GLN A 149 -14.24 11.34 10.70
C GLN A 149 -13.60 10.44 11.77
N GLU A 150 -14.08 10.55 13.02
CA GLU A 150 -13.66 9.75 14.15
C GLU A 150 -13.98 8.26 13.93
N GLU A 151 -15.14 7.96 13.33
CA GLU A 151 -15.55 6.59 13.04
C GLU A 151 -14.69 5.97 11.93
N ILE A 152 -14.41 6.73 10.85
CA ILE A 152 -13.46 6.32 9.80
C ILE A 152 -12.08 6.02 10.40
N ALA A 153 -11.59 6.90 11.28
CA ALA A 153 -10.30 6.77 11.92
C ALA A 153 -10.24 5.50 12.79
N GLU A 154 -11.23 5.26 13.63
CA GLU A 154 -11.26 4.10 14.52
C GLU A 154 -11.40 2.76 13.75
N ILE A 155 -12.27 2.70 12.74
CA ILE A 155 -12.43 1.48 11.91
C ILE A 155 -11.11 1.13 11.22
N THR A 156 -10.51 2.09 10.52
CA THR A 156 -9.29 1.87 9.73
C THR A 156 -8.07 1.60 10.62
N LYS A 157 -7.98 2.26 11.79
CA LYS A 157 -6.94 2.00 12.80
C LYS A 157 -7.03 0.59 13.37
N LYS A 158 -8.24 0.14 13.75
CA LYS A 158 -8.46 -1.20 14.28
C LYS A 158 -8.02 -2.27 13.28
N LYS A 159 -8.37 -2.09 12.00
CA LYS A 159 -8.02 -3.03 10.93
C LYS A 159 -6.53 -3.02 10.61
N CYS A 160 -5.92 -1.83 10.52
CA CYS A 160 -4.48 -1.70 10.35
C CYS A 160 -3.70 -2.43 11.46
N ARG A 161 -4.10 -2.29 12.73
CA ARG A 161 -3.48 -3.00 13.87
C ARG A 161 -3.64 -4.52 13.79
N GLN A 162 -4.80 -5.01 13.34
CA GLN A 162 -5.04 -6.45 13.16
C GLN A 162 -4.15 -7.04 12.07
N THR A 163 -3.96 -6.32 10.96
CA THR A 163 -3.15 -6.78 9.81
C THR A 163 -1.65 -6.64 10.07
N PHE A 164 -1.25 -5.58 10.76
CA PHE A 164 0.14 -5.22 11.06
C PHE A 164 0.39 -5.12 12.58
N PRO A 165 0.25 -6.23 13.34
CA PRO A 165 0.33 -6.20 14.81
C PRO A 165 1.71 -5.80 15.34
N ASN A 166 2.78 -6.18 14.62
CA ASN A 166 4.18 -5.90 14.99
C ASN A 166 4.72 -4.57 14.43
N PHE A 167 3.83 -3.68 13.97
CA PHE A 167 4.20 -2.43 13.32
C PHE A 167 4.39 -1.26 14.30
N PHE A 168 4.04 -1.45 15.58
CA PHE A 168 4.44 -0.55 16.64
C PHE A 168 5.84 -0.94 17.15
N MET A 169 6.77 0.02 17.15
CA MET A 169 8.20 -0.06 17.53
C MET A 169 9.18 -0.62 16.47
N VAL A 170 9.62 0.26 15.57
CA VAL A 170 11.03 0.25 15.12
C VAL A 170 11.57 1.66 15.31
N LYS A 171 12.46 1.85 16.30
CA LYS A 171 12.96 3.18 16.68
C LYS A 171 13.99 3.74 15.72
N GLU A 172 14.63 2.95 14.87
CA GLU A 172 15.65 3.48 13.94
C GLU A 172 15.62 2.74 12.60
N ILE A 173 15.77 3.52 11.52
CA ILE A 173 16.02 3.15 10.11
C ILE A 173 14.82 3.08 9.15
N PHE A 174 13.56 3.02 9.60
CA PHE A 174 12.39 3.39 8.78
C PHE A 174 11.39 4.12 9.67
N PHE A 175 11.11 5.40 9.41
CA PHE A 175 10.14 6.15 10.20
C PHE A 175 8.72 5.83 9.73
N PHE A 176 8.16 4.78 10.34
CA PHE A 176 6.73 4.51 10.35
C PHE A 176 6.14 5.12 11.63
N PHE A 177 5.51 6.28 11.51
CA PHE A 177 4.68 6.78 12.60
C PHE A 177 3.27 6.23 12.42
N VAL A 178 2.89 5.29 13.29
CA VAL A 178 1.47 5.20 13.69
C VAL A 178 1.27 6.22 14.81
N LEU A 179 1.26 7.51 14.44
CA LEU A 179 0.67 8.52 15.32
C LEU A 179 -0.84 8.38 15.20
N GLU A 180 -1.39 7.64 16.15
CA GLU A 180 -2.80 7.50 16.51
C GLU A 180 -3.82 7.10 15.42
N ASN A 181 -3.64 7.31 14.11
CA ASN A 181 -4.67 7.06 13.07
C ASN A 181 -4.14 6.87 11.62
N VAL A 182 -2.85 6.54 11.40
CA VAL A 182 -2.22 6.69 10.07
C VAL A 182 -1.23 5.58 9.74
N LEU A 183 -1.36 4.94 8.56
CA LEU A 183 -0.24 4.19 7.98
C LEU A 183 0.56 5.13 7.10
N LEU A 184 1.72 5.56 7.57
CA LEU A 184 2.51 6.52 6.84
C LEU A 184 3.59 5.86 5.98
N PHE A 185 3.41 5.84 4.66
CA PHE A 185 4.51 5.53 3.73
C PHE A 185 5.30 6.81 3.41
N ILE A 186 6.55 6.88 3.90
CA ILE A 186 7.50 7.90 3.50
C ILE A 186 8.45 7.32 2.45
N ASN A 187 8.32 7.80 1.21
CA ASN A 187 9.22 7.44 0.13
C ASN A 187 10.41 8.43 0.07
N LYS A 188 11.56 8.04 0.63
CA LYS A 188 12.80 8.85 0.63
C LYS A 188 13.55 8.87 -0.74
N ARG A 189 12.84 8.83 -1.88
CA ARG A 189 13.44 8.84 -3.24
C ARG A 189 14.18 10.12 -3.67
N LYS A 190 14.50 11.04 -2.76
CA LYS A 190 15.39 12.19 -3.05
C LYS A 190 16.71 12.20 -2.26
N GLN A 191 17.21 11.02 -1.88
CA GLN A 191 18.66 10.79 -1.79
C GLN A 191 18.99 9.58 -2.67
N ARG A 192 19.62 9.88 -3.81
CA ARG A 192 20.25 9.03 -4.84
C ARG A 192 19.89 7.53 -4.87
N THR A 193 19.21 7.15 -5.97
CA THR A 193 19.17 5.82 -6.62
C THR A 193 18.92 4.59 -5.72
N ILE A 194 17.64 4.26 -5.54
CA ILE A 194 17.12 3.13 -4.74
C ILE A 194 16.89 1.84 -5.55
N LEU A 195 17.03 1.88 -6.88
CA LEU A 195 16.86 0.68 -7.72
C LEU A 195 18.08 -0.27 -7.66
N ASP A 196 19.23 0.18 -7.15
CA ASP A 196 20.46 -0.64 -7.13
C ASP A 196 20.76 -1.31 -5.77
N LEU A 197 20.23 -0.81 -4.64
CA LEU A 197 20.65 -1.31 -3.32
C LEU A 197 19.93 -2.59 -2.84
N ASN A 198 18.64 -2.74 -3.12
CA ASN A 198 17.90 -3.92 -2.63
C ASN A 198 18.15 -5.17 -3.49
N LEU A 199 18.49 -5.01 -4.76
CA LEU A 199 18.90 -6.13 -5.61
C LEU A 199 20.29 -6.66 -5.22
N TYR A 200 21.19 -5.77 -4.77
CA TYR A 200 22.55 -6.15 -4.37
C TYR A 200 22.61 -6.97 -3.07
N PHE A 201 21.71 -6.74 -2.12
CA PHE A 201 21.75 -7.43 -0.82
C PHE A 201 21.29 -8.89 -0.90
N CYS A 202 20.41 -9.21 -1.87
CA CYS A 202 19.97 -10.59 -2.12
C CYS A 202 20.99 -11.42 -2.91
N ILE A 203 21.79 -10.80 -3.78
CA ILE A 203 22.78 -11.52 -4.59
C ILE A 203 24.05 -11.83 -3.78
N ARG A 204 24.42 -11.00 -2.79
CA ARG A 204 25.70 -11.14 -2.08
C ARG A 204 25.73 -12.13 -0.90
N ASN A 205 24.60 -12.64 -0.44
CA ASN A 205 24.53 -13.60 0.67
C ASN A 205 24.15 -15.03 0.23
N GLY A 206 24.26 -15.31 -1.07
CA GLY A 206 24.18 -16.65 -1.63
C GLY A 206 25.56 -17.17 -2.04
N MET A 207 26.43 -17.41 -1.06
CA MET A 207 27.57 -18.36 -1.06
C MET A 207 28.17 -18.40 0.34
#